data_AF-A0A0E3WGD1-F1
#
_entry.id   AF-A0A0E3WGD1-F1
#
_cell.length_a   1.000
_cell.length_b   1.000
_cell.length_c   1.000
_cell.angle_alpha   90.00
_cell.angle_beta   90.00
_cell.angle_gamma   90.00
#
_symmetry.space_group_name_H-M   'P 1'
#
loop_
_entity.id
_entity.type
_entity.pdbx_description
1 polymer ?
#
loop_
_entity_poly.entity_id
_entity_poly.type
_entity_poly.pdbx_seq_one_letter_code
_entity_poly.pdbx_strand_id
1 'polypeptide(L)'
;MDNKAKKILMNTFWTSSGWKSSPAAFTGEDFDYAKSKGFMFDPVTITHDEIVLRLHELHQTITKERVAAAFLHSLSTKKVHLRSALSSWALTSALPVHTYGERSSARPNHSSCRDCNFHRLMSDREYINQDLNVLNFERVKWGGIRLNWLLYCWMDLELFSKEEGFEVTTEDAAILSGMLEAIRDCADHESARMLEKRWKEVIPSSKNERDVIMEIWGYAGLPVPRDTPRKRRGGSHDFNSVAEWQGDDGYSQEAVELYFGAFL
;
A
#
# COMPACT_ATOMS: atom_id res chain seq x y z
N MET A 1 17.38 -3.87 6.40
CA MET A 1 17.61 -3.45 5.00
C MET A 1 19.09 -3.10 4.79
N ASP A 2 19.68 -3.54 3.67
CA ASP A 2 21.07 -3.20 3.27
C ASP A 2 21.15 -1.74 2.80
N ASN A 3 22.03 -0.95 3.43
CA ASN A 3 22.12 0.50 3.20
C ASN A 3 22.67 0.85 1.81
N LYS A 4 23.62 0.04 1.28
CA LYS A 4 24.21 0.29 -0.03
C LYS A 4 23.18 0.00 -1.12
N ALA A 5 22.51 -1.15 -1.05
CA ALA A 5 21.48 -1.55 -2.01
C ALA A 5 20.29 -0.56 -2.01
N LYS A 6 19.83 -0.13 -0.82
CA LYS A 6 18.82 0.92 -0.69
C LYS A 6 19.25 2.21 -1.39
N LYS A 7 20.49 2.66 -1.17
CA LYS A 7 21.02 3.88 -1.79
C LYS A 7 21.05 3.78 -3.31
N ILE A 8 21.45 2.62 -3.85
CA ILE A 8 21.44 2.36 -5.29
C ILE A 8 20.03 2.51 -5.84
N LEU A 9 19.05 1.78 -5.28
CA LEU A 9 17.64 1.87 -5.69
C LEU A 9 17.12 3.32 -5.66
N MET A 10 17.38 4.04 -4.57
CA MET A 10 16.94 5.44 -4.42
C MET A 10 17.57 6.36 -5.47
N ASN A 11 18.87 6.22 -5.72
CA ASN A 11 19.59 7.03 -6.68
C ASN A 11 19.21 6.70 -8.14
N THR A 12 18.71 5.50 -8.42
CA THR A 12 18.25 5.13 -9.77
C THR A 12 17.07 5.99 -10.21
N PHE A 13 16.15 6.33 -9.31
CA PHE A 13 14.90 7.02 -9.64
C PHE A 13 14.79 8.47 -9.13
N TRP A 14 15.57 8.85 -8.11
CA TRP A 14 15.36 10.10 -7.38
C TRP A 14 16.62 10.96 -7.24
N THR A 15 16.41 12.27 -7.19
CA THR A 15 17.41 13.29 -6.85
C THR A 15 16.82 14.26 -5.82
N SER A 16 17.62 15.18 -5.30
CA SER A 16 17.11 16.28 -4.46
C SER A 16 16.02 17.12 -5.16
N SER A 17 16.03 17.17 -6.49
CA SER A 17 15.08 17.93 -7.32
C SER A 17 13.86 17.11 -7.75
N GLY A 18 13.73 15.85 -7.33
CA GLY A 18 12.59 14.99 -7.67
C GLY A 18 12.96 13.77 -8.52
N TRP A 19 11.98 13.26 -9.27
CA TRP A 19 12.16 12.15 -10.21
C TRP A 19 13.24 12.46 -11.25
N LYS A 20 14.03 11.44 -11.59
CA LYS A 20 14.92 11.51 -12.75
C LYS A 20 14.11 11.39 -14.04
N SER A 21 14.49 12.16 -15.06
CA SER A 21 13.88 12.10 -16.39
C SER A 21 14.15 10.76 -17.10
N SER A 22 15.28 10.13 -16.79
CA SER A 22 15.61 8.78 -17.26
C SER A 22 16.33 8.04 -16.13
N PRO A 23 15.83 6.87 -15.68
CA PRO A 23 16.55 6.01 -14.77
C PRO A 23 17.89 5.58 -15.36
N ALA A 24 18.88 5.31 -14.50
CA ALA A 24 20.14 4.72 -14.95
C ALA A 24 19.89 3.34 -15.57
N ALA A 25 20.72 2.94 -16.54
CA ALA A 25 20.64 1.61 -17.13
C ALA A 25 20.77 0.53 -16.04
N PHE A 26 19.94 -0.52 -16.14
CA PHE A 26 19.95 -1.67 -15.23
C PHE A 26 21.12 -2.62 -15.55
N THR A 27 22.34 -2.13 -15.38
CA THR A 27 23.57 -2.87 -15.69
C THR A 27 24.70 -2.48 -14.74
N GLY A 28 25.72 -3.34 -14.65
CA GLY A 28 26.96 -3.09 -13.90
C GLY A 28 26.90 -3.49 -12.43
N GLU A 29 28.04 -3.34 -11.75
CA GLU A 29 28.28 -3.90 -10.41
C GLU A 29 27.29 -3.41 -9.35
N ASP A 30 26.86 -2.16 -9.41
CA ASP A 30 25.87 -1.63 -8.46
C ASP A 30 24.48 -2.24 -8.66
N PHE A 31 24.06 -2.46 -9.92
CA PHE A 31 22.80 -3.14 -10.20
C PHE A 31 22.84 -4.60 -9.72
N ASP A 32 23.91 -5.33 -10.05
CA ASP A 32 24.10 -6.72 -9.63
C ASP A 32 24.15 -6.85 -8.09
N TYR A 33 24.82 -5.91 -7.43
CA TYR A 33 24.84 -5.83 -5.97
C TYR A 33 23.45 -5.59 -5.40
N ALA A 34 22.71 -4.58 -5.88
CA ALA A 34 21.37 -4.28 -5.40
C ALA A 34 20.39 -5.44 -5.65
N LYS A 35 20.54 -6.14 -6.77
CA LYS A 35 19.80 -7.37 -7.09
C LYS A 35 20.11 -8.49 -6.11
N SER A 36 21.38 -8.74 -5.80
CA SER A 36 21.79 -9.75 -4.81
C SER A 36 21.24 -9.49 -3.40
N LYS A 37 20.86 -8.25 -3.09
CA LYS A 37 20.26 -7.83 -1.82
C LYS A 37 18.73 -7.74 -1.86
N GLY A 38 18.10 -8.09 -2.99
CA GLY A 38 16.64 -8.05 -3.14
C GLY A 38 16.05 -6.64 -3.25
N PHE A 39 16.85 -5.64 -3.65
CA PHE A 39 16.37 -4.27 -3.86
C PHE A 39 16.03 -3.97 -5.32
N MET A 40 16.74 -4.62 -6.24
CA MET A 40 16.50 -4.50 -7.66
C MET A 40 16.25 -5.87 -8.30
N PHE A 41 15.63 -5.86 -9.47
CA PHE A 41 15.13 -7.04 -10.17
C PHE A 41 15.33 -6.87 -11.67
N ASP A 42 15.54 -8.00 -12.35
CA ASP A 42 15.40 -8.03 -13.79
C ASP A 42 13.92 -7.81 -14.16
N PRO A 43 13.61 -7.21 -15.34
CA PRO A 43 12.23 -7.05 -15.77
C PRO A 43 11.49 -8.37 -15.80
N VAL A 44 10.24 -8.37 -15.31
CA VAL A 44 9.43 -9.58 -15.23
C VAL A 44 8.44 -9.66 -16.38
N THR A 45 8.30 -10.86 -16.94
CA THR A 45 7.15 -11.21 -17.78
C THR A 45 6.33 -12.26 -17.05
N ILE A 46 5.08 -11.94 -16.72
CA ILE A 46 4.19 -12.78 -15.91
C ILE A 46 2.74 -12.54 -16.31
N THR A 47 1.90 -13.56 -16.22
CA THR A 47 0.47 -13.43 -16.48
C THR A 47 -0.32 -13.05 -15.22
N HIS A 48 -1.52 -12.53 -15.43
CA HIS A 48 -2.51 -12.34 -14.35
C HIS A 48 -2.69 -13.60 -13.50
N ASP A 49 -2.93 -14.74 -14.15
CA ASP A 49 -3.31 -15.98 -13.50
C ASP A 49 -2.16 -16.53 -12.65
N GLU A 50 -0.92 -16.40 -13.13
CA GLU A 50 0.28 -16.72 -12.34
C GLU A 50 0.39 -15.84 -11.08
N ILE A 51 0.10 -14.55 -11.18
CA ILE A 51 0.10 -13.66 -10.01
C ILE A 51 -0.96 -14.10 -8.99
N VAL A 52 -2.17 -14.39 -9.44
CA VAL A 52 -3.27 -14.85 -8.56
C VAL A 52 -2.89 -16.13 -7.82
N LEU A 53 -2.26 -17.08 -8.50
CA LEU A 53 -1.77 -18.32 -7.87
C LEU A 53 -0.68 -18.05 -6.82
N ARG A 54 0.30 -17.20 -7.14
CA ARG A 54 1.38 -16.85 -6.18
C ARG A 54 0.84 -16.10 -4.96
N LEU A 55 -0.14 -15.21 -5.16
CA LEU A 55 -0.82 -14.54 -4.05
C LEU A 55 -1.55 -15.55 -3.16
N HIS A 56 -2.25 -16.52 -3.76
CA HIS A 56 -2.94 -17.57 -3.01
C HIS A 56 -1.97 -18.39 -2.13
N GLU A 57 -0.79 -18.72 -2.66
CA GLU A 57 0.29 -19.38 -1.90
C GLU A 57 0.84 -18.49 -0.78
N LEU A 58 1.10 -17.22 -1.06
CA LEU A 58 1.60 -16.25 -0.07
C LEU A 58 0.61 -16.10 1.10
N HIS A 59 -0.70 -16.10 0.85
CA HIS A 59 -1.72 -16.04 1.89
C HIS A 59 -1.76 -17.26 2.81
N GLN A 60 -1.15 -18.39 2.44
CA GLN A 60 -1.00 -19.55 3.34
C GLN A 60 0.03 -19.30 4.45
N THR A 61 0.93 -18.33 4.26
CA THR A 61 2.04 -18.04 5.18
C THR A 61 2.02 -16.64 5.77
N ILE A 62 1.42 -15.68 5.06
CA ILE A 62 1.28 -14.29 5.51
C ILE A 62 -0.07 -14.13 6.20
N THR A 63 -0.04 -14.00 7.52
CA THR A 63 -1.24 -13.77 8.33
C THR A 63 -1.61 -12.30 8.41
N LYS A 64 -2.89 -12.05 8.71
CA LYS A 64 -3.44 -10.72 9.01
C LYS A 64 -2.66 -10.03 10.15
N GLU A 65 -2.39 -10.78 11.21
CA GLU A 65 -1.70 -10.30 12.41
C GLU A 65 -0.28 -9.85 12.07
N ARG A 66 0.40 -10.55 11.15
CA ARG A 66 1.77 -10.21 10.74
C ARG A 66 1.81 -8.90 9.96
N VAL A 67 0.88 -8.69 9.00
CA VAL A 67 0.83 -7.43 8.24
C VAL A 67 0.36 -6.25 9.09
N ALA A 68 -0.57 -6.48 10.03
CA ALA A 68 -0.98 -5.46 10.99
C ALA A 68 0.15 -5.06 11.93
N ALA A 69 0.87 -6.04 12.50
CA ALA A 69 2.04 -5.78 13.35
C ALA A 69 3.13 -5.03 12.57
N ALA A 70 3.38 -5.38 11.32
CA ALA A 70 4.33 -4.67 10.46
C ALA A 70 3.94 -3.22 10.21
N PHE A 71 2.66 -2.97 9.94
CA PHE A 71 2.12 -1.62 9.77
C PHE A 71 2.33 -0.80 11.04
N LEU A 72 1.94 -1.33 12.21
CA LEU A 72 2.11 -0.64 13.50
C LEU A 72 3.58 -0.37 13.81
N HIS A 73 4.44 -1.39 13.72
CA HIS A 73 5.87 -1.26 13.93
C HIS A 73 6.50 -0.17 13.04
N SER A 74 5.97 0.04 11.82
CA SER A 74 6.47 1.07 10.90
C SER A 74 6.15 2.52 11.31
N LEU A 75 5.21 2.72 12.25
CA LEU A 75 4.72 4.04 12.67
C LEU A 75 5.78 4.75 13.51
N SER A 76 6.30 4.09 14.56
CA SER A 76 7.39 4.65 15.38
C SER A 76 8.76 4.51 14.71
N THR A 77 9.06 3.36 14.09
CA THR A 77 10.41 3.05 13.59
C THR A 77 10.76 3.72 12.26
N LYS A 78 9.77 4.32 11.57
CA LYS A 78 9.89 4.82 10.20
C LYS A 78 10.41 3.78 9.21
N LYS A 79 10.15 2.49 9.46
CA LYS A 79 10.37 1.42 8.48
C LYS A 79 9.29 1.45 7.40
N VAL A 80 9.28 2.54 6.62
CA VAL A 80 8.25 2.91 5.63
C VAL A 80 7.86 1.75 4.69
N HIS A 81 8.84 0.98 4.21
CA HIS A 81 8.64 -0.21 3.36
C HIS A 81 7.71 -1.31 3.93
N LEU A 82 7.42 -1.31 5.24
CA LEU A 82 6.53 -2.30 5.86
C LEU A 82 5.05 -1.93 5.79
N ARG A 83 4.72 -0.68 5.41
CA ARG A 83 3.37 -0.12 5.50
C ARG A 83 2.38 -0.76 4.53
N SER A 84 2.76 -0.86 3.25
CA SER A 84 1.87 -1.28 2.16
C SER A 84 1.36 -2.72 2.28
N ALA A 85 2.09 -3.58 2.99
CA ALA A 85 1.74 -4.99 3.13
C ALA A 85 0.34 -5.18 3.72
N LEU A 86 -0.12 -4.25 4.58
CA LEU A 86 -1.48 -4.22 5.10
C LEU A 86 -2.52 -4.09 3.98
N SER A 87 -2.38 -3.08 3.11
CA SER A 87 -3.32 -2.88 2.00
C SER A 87 -3.25 -3.97 0.95
N SER A 88 -2.04 -4.45 0.61
CA SER A 88 -1.90 -5.54 -0.34
C SER A 88 -2.58 -6.80 0.18
N TRP A 89 -2.37 -7.16 1.45
CA TRP A 89 -3.07 -8.29 2.07
C TRP A 89 -4.58 -8.08 2.14
N ALA A 90 -5.04 -6.88 2.52
CA ALA A 90 -6.46 -6.59 2.62
C ALA A 90 -7.19 -6.72 1.28
N LEU A 91 -6.57 -6.24 0.19
CA LEU A 91 -7.16 -6.31 -1.15
C LEU A 91 -7.18 -7.73 -1.72
N THR A 92 -6.17 -8.57 -1.40
CA THR A 92 -5.99 -9.87 -2.06
C THR A 92 -6.37 -11.09 -1.20
N SER A 93 -6.52 -10.96 0.11
CA SER A 93 -6.76 -12.10 1.02
C SER A 93 -8.06 -12.87 0.74
N ALA A 94 -9.09 -12.17 0.27
CA ALA A 94 -10.37 -12.76 -0.10
C ALA A 94 -10.50 -13.00 -1.63
N LEU A 95 -9.43 -12.79 -2.40
CA LEU A 95 -9.43 -12.99 -3.85
C LEU A 95 -9.46 -14.50 -4.14
N PRO A 96 -10.49 -15.03 -4.83
CA PRO A 96 -10.52 -16.44 -5.18
C PRO A 96 -9.43 -16.73 -6.23
N VAL A 97 -9.01 -17.99 -6.34
CA VAL A 97 -8.28 -18.43 -7.53
C VAL A 97 -9.21 -18.33 -8.73
N HIS A 98 -8.81 -17.58 -9.76
CA HIS A 98 -9.60 -17.31 -10.95
C HIS A 98 -8.68 -17.00 -12.14
N THR A 99 -9.23 -17.03 -13.34
CA THR A 99 -8.52 -16.65 -14.57
C THR A 99 -9.01 -15.31 -15.11
N TYR A 100 -8.15 -14.53 -15.77
CA TYR A 100 -8.47 -13.16 -16.19
C TYR A 100 -9.74 -13.07 -17.05
N GLY A 101 -9.92 -14.03 -17.97
CA GLY A 101 -10.98 -14.03 -18.97
C GLY A 101 -12.24 -14.79 -18.59
N GLU A 102 -12.26 -15.53 -17.47
CA GLU A 102 -13.40 -16.39 -17.10
C GLU A 102 -14.69 -15.57 -16.99
N ARG A 103 -14.58 -14.40 -16.36
CA ARG A 103 -15.69 -13.49 -16.09
C ARG A 103 -15.22 -12.08 -16.38
N SER A 104 -15.76 -11.48 -17.44
CA SER A 104 -15.52 -10.07 -17.75
C SER A 104 -16.38 -9.17 -16.85
N SER A 105 -15.82 -8.05 -16.40
CA SER A 105 -16.58 -7.04 -15.66
C SER A 105 -17.57 -6.34 -16.60
N ALA A 106 -18.85 -6.32 -16.23
CA ALA A 106 -19.87 -5.58 -16.97
C ALA A 106 -19.71 -4.06 -16.83
N ARG A 107 -19.05 -3.61 -15.76
CA ARG A 107 -18.75 -2.19 -15.46
C ARG A 107 -17.31 -2.10 -14.94
N PRO A 108 -16.31 -2.11 -15.83
CA PRO A 108 -14.92 -2.06 -15.45
C PRO A 108 -14.56 -0.65 -14.94
N ASN A 109 -14.34 -0.54 -13.63
CA ASN A 109 -13.87 0.70 -12.99
C ASN A 109 -12.37 0.61 -12.64
N HIS A 110 -11.88 -0.61 -12.34
CA HIS A 110 -10.48 -0.87 -11.97
C HIS A 110 -9.83 -1.93 -12.86
N SER A 111 -10.58 -2.96 -13.26
CA SER A 111 -10.08 -4.04 -14.12
C SER A 111 -11.18 -4.58 -15.04
N SER A 112 -10.77 -5.17 -16.16
CA SER A 112 -11.67 -5.95 -17.02
C SER A 112 -11.94 -7.36 -16.45
N CYS A 113 -11.06 -7.86 -15.59
CA CYS A 113 -11.30 -9.07 -14.82
C CYS A 113 -12.31 -8.78 -13.71
N ARG A 114 -13.42 -9.53 -13.66
CA ARG A 114 -14.53 -9.25 -12.74
C ARG A 114 -14.13 -9.37 -11.27
N ASP A 115 -13.41 -10.42 -10.89
CA ASP A 115 -13.05 -10.67 -9.49
C ASP A 115 -12.02 -9.62 -9.01
N CYS A 116 -10.98 -9.32 -9.81
CA CYS A 116 -10.09 -8.19 -9.52
C CYS A 116 -10.85 -6.85 -9.40
N ASN A 117 -11.76 -6.56 -10.33
CA ASN A 117 -12.54 -5.32 -10.31
C ASN A 117 -13.44 -5.21 -9.06
N PHE A 118 -14.03 -6.33 -8.61
CA PHE A 118 -14.82 -6.38 -7.38
C PHE A 118 -13.97 -6.02 -6.15
N HIS A 119 -12.73 -6.50 -6.09
CA HIS A 119 -11.75 -6.18 -5.05
C HIS A 119 -11.03 -4.84 -5.27
N ARG A 120 -11.46 -4.02 -6.24
CA ARG A 120 -10.86 -2.72 -6.60
C ARG A 120 -9.39 -2.80 -7.04
N LEU A 121 -8.96 -3.98 -7.50
CA LEU A 121 -7.64 -4.22 -8.03
C LEU A 121 -7.56 -3.79 -9.49
N MET A 122 -6.50 -3.07 -9.84
CA MET A 122 -6.09 -2.82 -11.21
C MET A 122 -5.26 -3.99 -11.69
N SER A 123 -5.72 -4.64 -12.76
CA SER A 123 -5.03 -5.79 -13.32
C SER A 123 -5.12 -5.82 -14.84
N ASP A 124 -4.03 -6.24 -15.46
CA ASP A 124 -3.92 -6.55 -16.88
C ASP A 124 -3.85 -8.07 -17.08
N ARG A 125 -4.18 -8.53 -18.29
CA ARG A 125 -4.09 -9.95 -18.66
C ARG A 125 -2.65 -10.45 -18.59
N GLU A 126 -1.73 -9.67 -19.13
CA GLU A 126 -0.31 -9.99 -19.25
C GLU A 126 0.52 -8.78 -18.85
N TYR A 127 1.61 -9.05 -18.14
CA TYR A 127 2.59 -8.07 -17.73
C TYR A 127 3.88 -8.40 -18.48
N ILE A 128 4.20 -7.65 -19.53
CA ILE A 128 5.38 -7.91 -20.38
C ILE A 128 6.50 -6.95 -19.97
N ASN A 129 7.69 -7.48 -19.68
CA ASN A 129 8.90 -6.72 -19.32
C ASN A 129 8.65 -5.60 -18.29
N GLN A 130 7.86 -5.89 -17.25
CA GLN A 130 7.55 -4.90 -16.23
C GLN A 130 8.73 -4.64 -15.32
N ASP A 131 8.98 -3.36 -15.06
CA ASP A 131 10.01 -2.92 -14.13
C ASP A 131 9.49 -2.93 -12.68
N LEU A 132 9.87 -3.94 -11.91
CA LEU A 132 9.55 -3.99 -10.48
C LEU A 132 10.39 -3.01 -9.65
N ASN A 133 11.47 -2.46 -10.20
CA ASN A 133 12.36 -1.57 -9.46
C ASN A 133 11.68 -0.25 -9.10
N VAL A 134 10.88 0.33 -10.01
CA VAL A 134 10.11 1.55 -9.69
C VAL A 134 9.07 1.29 -8.60
N LEU A 135 8.44 0.10 -8.60
CA LEU A 135 7.47 -0.31 -7.58
C LEU A 135 8.14 -0.46 -6.20
N ASN A 136 9.30 -1.13 -6.15
CA ASN A 136 10.04 -1.29 -4.90
C ASN A 136 10.65 0.03 -4.41
N PHE A 137 11.06 0.91 -5.34
CA PHE A 137 11.50 2.27 -5.00
C PHE A 137 10.38 3.04 -4.28
N GLU A 138 9.16 3.03 -4.80
CA GLU A 138 8.00 3.68 -4.19
C GLU A 138 7.66 3.08 -2.83
N ARG A 139 7.71 1.74 -2.71
CA ARG A 139 7.58 1.01 -1.45
C ARG A 139 8.59 1.49 -0.41
N VAL A 140 9.87 1.54 -0.77
CA VAL A 140 10.96 1.91 0.15
C VAL A 140 10.95 3.41 0.49
N LYS A 141 10.53 4.27 -0.44
CA LYS A 141 10.57 5.72 -0.27
C LYS A 141 9.37 6.29 0.47
N TRP A 142 8.16 5.84 0.13
CA TRP A 142 6.91 6.44 0.63
C TRP A 142 5.98 5.45 1.31
N GLY A 143 6.23 4.15 1.12
CA GLY A 143 5.42 3.08 1.72
C GLY A 143 4.45 2.48 0.72
N GLY A 144 4.68 2.69 -0.58
CA GLY A 144 3.84 2.23 -1.68
C GLY A 144 3.04 3.37 -2.32
N ILE A 145 2.81 3.31 -3.64
CA ILE A 145 1.99 4.30 -4.36
C ILE A 145 0.91 3.60 -5.16
N ARG A 146 1.27 2.56 -5.91
CA ARG A 146 0.37 1.75 -6.75
C ARG A 146 -0.32 0.63 -5.94
N LEU A 147 -0.87 0.99 -4.79
CA LEU A 147 -1.30 0.07 -3.73
C LEU A 147 -2.39 -0.93 -4.16
N ASN A 148 -3.18 -0.61 -5.18
CA ASN A 148 -4.21 -1.50 -5.71
C ASN A 148 -3.85 -2.16 -7.06
N TRP A 149 -2.61 -2.06 -7.51
CA TRP A 149 -2.18 -2.79 -8.70
C TRP A 149 -1.88 -4.23 -8.33
N LEU A 150 -2.44 -5.20 -9.06
CA LEU A 150 -2.25 -6.63 -8.78
C LEU A 150 -0.76 -7.01 -8.79
N LEU A 151 0.00 -6.51 -9.77
CA LEU A 151 1.45 -6.70 -9.86
C LEU A 151 2.19 -6.13 -8.63
N TYR A 152 1.78 -4.96 -8.14
CA TYR A 152 2.36 -4.36 -6.95
C TYR A 152 2.03 -5.18 -5.70
N CYS A 153 0.78 -5.61 -5.52
CA CYS A 153 0.36 -6.38 -4.35
C CYS A 153 1.13 -7.69 -4.24
N TRP A 154 1.35 -8.38 -5.37
CA TRP A 154 2.18 -9.58 -5.41
C TRP A 154 3.64 -9.30 -5.04
N MET A 155 4.27 -8.32 -5.69
CA MET A 155 5.66 -7.96 -5.38
C MET A 155 5.81 -7.56 -3.90
N ASP A 156 4.87 -6.77 -3.37
CA ASP A 156 4.92 -6.29 -1.99
C ASP A 156 4.81 -7.44 -0.99
N LEU A 157 3.84 -8.36 -1.17
CA LEU A 157 3.70 -9.53 -0.31
C LEU A 157 4.84 -10.54 -0.48
N GLU A 158 5.39 -10.70 -1.68
CA GLU A 158 6.57 -11.54 -1.90
C GLU A 158 7.80 -10.99 -1.17
N LEU A 159 8.04 -9.68 -1.22
CA LEU A 159 9.12 -9.06 -0.47
C LEU A 159 8.85 -9.08 1.04
N PHE A 160 7.62 -8.82 1.45
CA PHE A 160 7.20 -8.90 2.84
C PHE A 160 7.38 -10.31 3.43
N SER A 161 7.16 -11.37 2.63
CA SER A 161 7.31 -12.76 3.09
C SER A 161 8.71 -13.04 3.66
N LYS A 162 9.73 -12.30 3.22
CA LYS A 162 11.14 -12.42 3.60
C LYS A 162 11.51 -11.59 4.84
N GLU A 163 10.60 -10.76 5.34
CA GLU A 163 10.82 -9.94 6.54
C GLU A 163 10.48 -10.74 7.81
N GLU A 164 11.35 -10.72 8.81
CA GLU A 164 11.16 -11.52 10.02
C GLU A 164 10.78 -10.65 11.22
N GLY A 165 9.69 -11.03 11.91
CA GLY A 165 9.32 -10.54 13.24
C GLY A 165 9.01 -9.04 13.35
N PHE A 166 7.85 -8.69 13.90
CA PHE A 166 7.51 -7.30 14.21
C PHE A 166 7.05 -7.22 15.65
N GLU A 167 7.83 -6.54 16.47
CA GLU A 167 7.43 -6.20 17.83
C GLU A 167 6.61 -4.90 17.78
N VAL A 168 5.35 -4.98 18.22
CA VAL A 168 4.48 -3.83 18.37
C VAL A 168 4.68 -3.28 19.78
N THR A 169 5.08 -2.02 19.84
CA THR A 169 5.37 -1.32 21.09
C THR A 169 4.18 -0.50 21.57
N THR A 170 4.24 -0.04 22.82
CA THR A 170 3.26 0.92 23.35
C THR A 170 3.28 2.25 22.60
N GLU A 171 4.42 2.64 22.01
CA GLU A 171 4.51 3.84 21.17
C GLU A 171 3.74 3.65 19.86
N ASP A 172 3.84 2.47 19.23
CA ASP A 172 3.08 2.16 18.02
C ASP A 172 1.57 2.21 18.28
N ALA A 173 1.13 1.62 19.40
CA ALA A 173 -0.26 1.67 19.83
C ALA A 173 -0.73 3.11 20.13
N ALA A 174 0.09 3.92 20.80
CA ALA A 174 -0.24 5.32 21.07
C ALA A 174 -0.37 6.16 19.78
N ILE A 175 0.50 5.93 18.79
CA ILE A 175 0.39 6.59 17.47
C ILE A 175 -0.91 6.14 16.78
N LEU A 176 -1.22 4.84 16.78
CA LEU A 176 -2.48 4.33 16.23
C LEU A 176 -3.70 5.00 16.89
N SER A 177 -3.75 5.04 18.23
CA SER A 177 -4.83 5.68 18.99
C SER A 177 -4.97 7.15 18.63
N GLY A 178 -3.85 7.90 18.57
CA GLY A 178 -3.86 9.30 18.17
C GLY A 178 -4.33 9.51 16.73
N MET A 179 -4.02 8.58 15.82
CA MET A 179 -4.51 8.64 14.44
C MET A 179 -6.01 8.41 14.36
N LEU A 180 -6.55 7.46 15.13
CA LEU A 180 -7.99 7.19 15.24
C LEU A 180 -8.74 8.34 15.92
N GLU A 181 -8.18 8.94 16.96
CA GLU A 181 -8.70 10.15 17.60
C GLU A 181 -8.79 11.31 16.63
N ALA A 182 -7.75 11.55 15.84
CA ALA A 182 -7.76 12.61 14.83
C ALA A 182 -8.88 12.42 13.79
N ILE A 183 -9.27 11.17 13.47
CA ILE A 183 -10.44 10.88 12.63
C ILE A 183 -11.75 11.24 13.36
N ARG A 184 -11.91 10.83 14.63
CA ARG A 184 -13.13 11.12 15.41
C ARG A 184 -13.35 12.61 15.61
N ASP A 185 -12.26 13.37 15.74
CA ASP A 185 -12.28 14.82 15.94
C ASP A 185 -12.41 15.61 14.63
N CYS A 186 -12.54 14.94 13.49
CA CYS A 186 -12.82 15.62 12.23
C CYS A 186 -14.24 16.18 12.24
N ALA A 187 -14.38 17.46 11.86
CA ALA A 187 -15.70 18.00 11.61
C ALA A 187 -16.28 17.39 10.33
N ASP A 188 -17.60 17.30 10.23
CA ASP A 188 -18.31 16.57 9.18
C ASP A 188 -17.89 16.90 7.73
N HIS A 189 -17.45 18.13 7.49
CA HIS A 189 -17.09 18.67 6.18
C HIS A 189 -15.59 18.60 5.91
N GLU A 190 -14.77 18.14 6.86
CA GLU A 190 -13.34 17.97 6.63
C GLU A 190 -13.11 16.87 5.61
N SER A 191 -12.15 17.05 4.70
CA SER A 191 -11.79 16.03 3.71
C SER A 191 -10.60 15.19 4.17
N ALA A 192 -10.30 14.12 3.44
CA ALA A 192 -9.09 13.31 3.63
C ALA A 192 -7.80 14.17 3.68
N ARG A 193 -7.72 15.24 2.87
CA ARG A 193 -6.59 16.19 2.86
C ARG A 193 -6.48 17.00 4.16
N MET A 194 -7.58 17.26 4.85
CA MET A 194 -7.56 17.96 6.13
C MET A 194 -7.17 17.01 7.27
N LEU A 195 -7.70 15.77 7.24
CA LEU A 195 -7.28 14.70 8.15
C LEU A 195 -5.78 14.40 8.03
N GLU A 196 -5.24 14.29 6.81
CA GLU A 196 -3.80 14.09 6.59
C GLU A 196 -2.93 15.14 7.29
N LYS A 197 -3.37 16.41 7.30
CA LYS A 197 -2.65 17.49 8.00
C LYS A 197 -2.70 17.33 9.52
N ARG A 198 -3.80 16.81 10.07
CA ARG A 198 -3.93 16.53 11.52
C ARG A 198 -2.93 15.47 11.96
N TRP A 199 -2.71 14.45 11.13
CA TRP A 199 -1.72 13.39 11.41
C TRP A 199 -0.26 13.85 11.40
N LYS A 200 0.04 15.06 10.90
CA LYS A 200 1.42 15.60 10.89
C LYS A 200 2.06 15.60 12.28
N GLU A 201 1.29 15.93 13.32
CA GLU A 201 1.79 16.02 14.70
C GLU A 201 1.60 14.70 15.49
N VAL A 202 0.95 13.70 14.88
CA VAL A 202 0.67 12.40 15.51
C VAL A 202 1.72 11.35 15.11
N ILE A 203 2.09 11.33 13.84
CA ILE A 203 3.04 10.34 13.31
C ILE A 203 4.24 11.05 12.66
N PRO A 204 5.48 10.69 13.02
CA PRO A 204 6.66 11.31 12.44
C PRO A 204 6.82 10.88 10.97
N SER A 205 6.43 11.76 10.05
CA SER A 205 6.22 11.42 8.64
C SER A 205 6.37 12.63 7.72
N SER A 206 6.74 12.40 6.46
CA SER A 206 6.57 13.39 5.40
C SER A 206 5.10 13.49 4.93
N LYS A 207 4.73 14.55 4.21
CA LYS A 207 3.39 14.66 3.59
C LYS A 207 3.08 13.44 2.71
N ASN A 208 4.01 13.04 1.86
CA ASN A 208 3.81 11.92 0.93
C ASN A 208 3.61 10.60 1.68
N GLU A 209 4.33 10.38 2.79
CA GLU A 209 4.11 9.20 3.62
C GLU A 209 2.72 9.18 4.26
N ARG A 210 2.20 10.33 4.73
CA ARG A 210 0.83 10.38 5.25
C ARG A 210 -0.21 10.19 4.16
N ASP A 211 0.04 10.71 2.96
CA ASP A 211 -0.83 10.47 1.80
C ASP A 211 -0.95 8.98 1.51
N VAL A 212 0.19 8.26 1.56
CA VAL A 212 0.23 6.81 1.37
C VAL A 212 -0.46 6.06 2.51
N ILE A 213 -0.25 6.46 3.77
CA ILE A 213 -0.93 5.83 4.92
C ILE A 213 -2.46 5.97 4.79
N MET A 214 -2.96 7.13 4.39
CA MET A 214 -4.38 7.35 4.11
C MET A 214 -4.91 6.36 3.07
N GLU A 215 -4.16 6.15 1.98
CA GLU A 215 -4.53 5.16 0.95
C GLU A 215 -4.47 3.72 1.46
N ILE A 216 -3.44 3.36 2.23
CA ILE A 216 -3.32 2.02 2.81
C ILE A 216 -4.54 1.71 3.67
N TRP A 217 -4.93 2.66 4.52
CA TRP A 217 -6.10 2.53 5.37
C TRP A 217 -7.39 2.47 4.56
N GLY A 218 -7.54 3.31 3.53
CA GLY A 218 -8.72 3.30 2.65
C GLY A 218 -8.88 1.96 1.92
N TYR A 219 -7.80 1.39 1.39
CA TYR A 219 -7.81 0.06 0.77
C TYR A 219 -8.01 -1.08 1.77
N ALA A 220 -7.57 -0.90 3.02
CA ALA A 220 -7.87 -1.84 4.11
C ALA A 220 -9.30 -1.67 4.68
N GLY A 221 -10.09 -0.73 4.18
CA GLY A 221 -11.47 -0.53 4.62
C GLY A 221 -11.62 0.13 5.98
N LEU A 222 -10.62 0.89 6.45
CA LEU A 222 -10.72 1.66 7.70
C LEU A 222 -11.55 2.95 7.49
N PRO A 223 -11.04 4.02 6.86
CA PRO A 223 -11.87 5.12 6.40
C PRO A 223 -12.62 4.68 5.13
N VAL A 224 -13.94 4.56 5.23
CA VAL A 224 -14.80 4.20 4.11
C VAL A 224 -15.89 5.25 3.97
N PRO A 225 -16.07 5.87 2.79
CA PRO A 225 -17.19 6.76 2.55
C PRO A 225 -18.52 6.07 2.87
N ARG A 226 -19.35 6.70 3.69
CA ARG A 226 -20.70 6.22 4.02
C ARG A 226 -21.71 6.73 3.01
N ASP A 227 -22.91 6.17 3.03
CA ASP A 227 -24.06 6.64 2.24
C ASP A 227 -24.68 7.92 2.83
N THR A 228 -23.84 8.92 3.12
CA THR A 228 -24.28 10.25 3.55
C THR A 228 -24.05 11.26 2.43
N PRO A 229 -24.96 12.23 2.22
CA PRO A 229 -24.79 13.27 1.21
C PRO A 229 -23.45 13.97 1.35
N ARG A 230 -22.71 14.08 0.24
CA ARG A 230 -21.40 14.73 0.22
C ARG A 230 -21.59 16.23 0.47
N LYS A 231 -21.01 16.74 1.56
CA LYS A 231 -21.14 18.14 1.99
C LYS A 231 -20.24 19.09 1.17
N ARG A 232 -19.35 18.55 0.33
CA ARG A 232 -18.40 19.29 -0.51
C ARG A 232 -18.52 18.90 -1.97
N ARG A 233 -18.22 19.85 -2.86
CA ARG A 233 -17.92 19.54 -4.27
C ARG A 233 -16.57 18.81 -4.31
N GLY A 234 -16.52 17.65 -4.96
CA GLY A 234 -15.29 16.87 -5.12
C GLY A 234 -14.20 17.63 -5.90
N GLY A 235 -12.97 17.08 -5.95
CA GLY A 235 -11.96 17.50 -6.94
C GLY A 235 -10.79 18.36 -6.45
N SER A 236 -10.28 18.17 -5.22
CA SER A 236 -9.00 18.80 -4.81
C SER A 236 -8.09 17.86 -4.01
N HIS A 237 -7.97 16.62 -4.45
CA HIS A 237 -7.05 15.67 -3.83
C HIS A 237 -6.48 14.70 -4.86
N ASP A 238 -5.28 14.21 -4.56
CA ASP A 238 -4.56 13.18 -5.33
C ASP A 238 -4.88 11.76 -4.80
N PHE A 239 -5.92 11.64 -3.97
CA PHE A 239 -6.37 10.38 -3.39
C PHE A 239 -7.26 9.56 -4.32
N ASN A 240 -7.18 8.24 -4.18
CA ASN A 240 -8.01 7.22 -4.82
C ASN A 240 -9.00 6.61 -3.82
N SER A 241 -8.53 5.82 -2.85
CA SER A 241 -9.39 5.04 -1.95
C SER A 241 -10.18 5.91 -0.96
N VAL A 242 -9.60 7.03 -0.55
CA VAL A 242 -10.20 8.00 0.39
C VAL A 242 -10.65 9.28 -0.30
N ALA A 243 -10.75 9.27 -1.64
CA ALA A 243 -11.15 10.42 -2.45
C ALA A 243 -12.46 11.07 -1.96
N GLU A 244 -13.46 10.23 -1.72
CA GLU A 244 -14.81 10.67 -1.35
C GLU A 244 -15.02 10.78 0.16
N TRP A 245 -13.99 10.48 0.96
CA TRP A 245 -14.08 10.48 2.42
C TRP A 245 -14.23 11.90 2.98
N GLN A 246 -15.18 12.06 3.89
CA GLN A 246 -15.40 13.28 4.68
C GLN A 246 -15.49 12.94 6.18
N GLY A 247 -15.30 13.92 7.07
CA GLY A 247 -15.22 13.71 8.52
C GLY A 247 -16.37 12.87 9.11
N ASP A 248 -17.59 13.09 8.62
CA ASP A 248 -18.80 12.38 9.08
C ASP A 248 -18.81 10.87 8.72
N ASP A 249 -17.92 10.43 7.82
CA ASP A 249 -17.74 9.01 7.51
C ASP A 249 -16.99 8.27 8.65
N GLY A 250 -16.13 8.98 9.38
CA GLY A 250 -15.29 8.40 10.44
C GLY A 250 -14.44 7.23 9.95
N TYR A 251 -14.28 6.21 10.80
CA TYR A 251 -13.65 4.94 10.45
C TYR A 251 -14.56 3.75 10.80
N SER A 252 -14.31 2.59 10.21
CA SER A 252 -14.96 1.32 10.55
C SER A 252 -14.36 0.73 11.82
N GLN A 253 -15.14 0.69 12.91
CA GLN A 253 -14.72 0.04 14.16
C GLN A 253 -14.48 -1.46 13.95
N GLU A 254 -15.24 -2.10 13.07
CA GLU A 254 -15.08 -3.51 12.71
C GLU A 254 -13.73 -3.76 12.02
N ALA A 255 -13.31 -2.87 11.11
CA ALA A 255 -12.00 -3.00 10.47
C ALA A 255 -10.86 -2.73 11.45
N VAL A 256 -11.02 -1.77 12.36
CA VAL A 256 -10.04 -1.52 13.43
C VAL A 256 -9.91 -2.74 14.34
N GLU A 257 -11.01 -3.32 14.78
CA GLU A 257 -10.98 -4.55 15.60
C GLU A 257 -10.35 -5.71 14.82
N LEU A 258 -10.74 -5.88 13.55
CA LEU A 258 -10.23 -6.93 12.68
C LEU A 258 -8.71 -6.87 12.54
N TYR A 259 -8.12 -5.70 12.24
CA TYR A 259 -6.68 -5.59 12.01
C TYR A 259 -5.88 -5.33 13.29
N PHE A 260 -6.43 -4.54 14.21
CA PHE A 260 -5.67 -3.96 15.31
C PHE A 260 -6.18 -4.32 16.71
N GLY A 261 -7.30 -5.05 16.85
CA GLY A 261 -7.88 -5.38 18.16
C GLY A 261 -6.93 -6.14 19.10
N ALA A 262 -6.04 -6.98 18.54
CA ALA A 262 -5.02 -7.68 19.32
C ALA A 262 -3.89 -6.78 19.87
N PHE A 263 -3.82 -5.53 19.42
CA PHE A 263 -2.77 -4.56 19.76
C PHE A 263 -3.29 -3.30 20.48
N LEU A 264 -4.61 -3.22 20.70
CA LEU A 264 -5.32 -2.11 21.35
C LEU A 264 -5.76 -2.47 22.78
#